data_AF-A0AAD8G906-F1
#
_entry.id   AF-A0AAD8G906-F1
#
_cell.length_a   1.000
_cell.length_b   1.000
_cell.length_c   1.000
_cell.angle_alpha   90.00
_cell.angle_beta   90.00
_cell.angle_gamma   90.00
#
_symmetry.space_group_name_H-M   'P 1'
#
loop_
_entity.id
_entity.type
_entity.pdbx_description
1 polymer ?
#
loop_
_entity_poly.entity_id
_entity_poly.type
_entity_poly.pdbx_seq_one_letter_code
_entity_poly.pdbx_strand_id
1 'polypeptide(L)'
;IFIRPEREKSAQQQAPSLRCFVRYKQLNMELLEEDLTCPVCCCLFEDPRVLPCSHSFCKKCLEGIFEGNGNRSWRTPFKCPTCRKETTTTGINSLQINYSLRGIVEKYNKIKLAPKMSICRTHSGQPLNIFCSSDLKLICGFCATMGDHKGHTFCAMENAYQQEKAAFDELFLGFENWRNADVLSCLDTLGNSKRKALQLVSKDGEKVTEYFDKLIHTLEQKKNEILSDFETLKLVVLQTYDPKINKLSMVLEEQKRALSIAESLKDVSDPLMFLQQMQEFREKLRIIRETPLPSRPCVDVSPIMQNFDTKKWDSVKLKDVDKILTPHENCTSPFTKPKYSRVIVAVTVSLCLLTLALYIQDSLSFLLNQMSAVGSSCLPASMESSDYAVACWGEVVNMCLFLYDICQKHTLLLLNYTAEFVCSYKLL
;
A
#
# COMPACT_ATOMS: atom_id res chain seq x y z
N ILE A 1 62.95 35.99 -67.28
CA ILE A 1 62.47 34.70 -67.83
C ILE A 1 63.08 33.59 -66.98
N PHE A 2 62.23 32.85 -66.28
CA PHE A 2 62.56 31.66 -65.48
C PHE A 2 63.23 30.58 -66.33
N ILE A 3 64.28 29.90 -65.84
CA ILE A 3 64.50 28.44 -66.01
C ILE A 3 65.36 27.91 -64.83
N ARG A 4 64.87 26.85 -64.15
CA ARG A 4 65.57 26.02 -63.12
C ARG A 4 66.59 25.06 -63.76
N PRO A 5 67.52 24.47 -62.99
CA PRO A 5 67.81 23.05 -63.19
C PRO A 5 67.71 22.19 -61.92
N GLU A 6 67.69 20.89 -62.20
CA GLU A 6 67.22 19.73 -61.44
C GLU A 6 67.99 19.41 -60.15
N ARG A 7 67.26 18.83 -59.17
CA ARG A 7 67.83 18.07 -58.06
C ARG A 7 67.84 16.59 -58.42
N GLU A 8 69.03 16.00 -58.41
CA GLU A 8 69.24 14.56 -58.35
C GLU A 8 68.66 13.99 -57.03
N LYS A 9 67.95 12.87 -57.15
CA LYS A 9 67.46 12.08 -56.02
C LYS A 9 68.47 10.97 -55.73
N SER A 10 69.05 10.99 -54.53
CA SER A 10 69.69 9.82 -53.93
C SER A 10 68.85 9.34 -52.74
N ALA A 11 68.56 8.04 -52.75
CA ALA A 11 67.66 7.34 -51.85
C ALA A 11 68.25 7.20 -50.44
N GLN A 12 67.39 7.33 -49.43
CA GLN A 12 67.71 6.91 -48.06
C GLN A 12 66.54 6.08 -47.52
N GLN A 13 66.77 4.77 -47.42
CA GLN A 13 65.88 3.78 -46.82
C GLN A 13 65.65 4.13 -45.34
N GLN A 14 64.42 4.54 -45.00
CA GLN A 14 63.96 4.71 -43.62
C GLN A 14 63.45 3.38 -43.06
N ALA A 15 64.03 2.94 -41.95
CA ALA A 15 63.51 1.82 -41.16
C ALA A 15 62.13 2.19 -40.55
N PRO A 16 61.13 1.30 -40.55
CA PRO A 16 59.79 1.62 -40.07
C PRO A 16 59.77 1.78 -38.54
N SER A 17 58.93 2.71 -38.06
CA SER A 17 58.76 3.01 -36.62
C SER A 17 58.23 1.81 -35.81
N LEU A 18 58.55 1.76 -34.51
CA LEU A 18 58.09 0.69 -33.60
C LEU A 18 56.56 0.58 -33.47
N ARG A 19 55.83 1.67 -33.74
CA ARG A 19 54.36 1.71 -33.86
C ARG A 19 53.87 0.91 -35.07
N CYS A 20 54.61 1.01 -36.17
CA CYS A 20 54.44 0.13 -37.32
C CYS A 20 54.76 -1.30 -36.93
N PHE A 21 55.85 -1.58 -36.18
CA PHE A 21 56.17 -2.94 -35.72
C PHE A 21 55.12 -3.62 -34.83
N VAL A 22 54.49 -2.91 -33.88
CA VAL A 22 53.47 -3.53 -33.01
C VAL A 22 52.16 -3.76 -33.76
N ARG A 23 51.72 -2.79 -34.58
CA ARG A 23 50.56 -2.96 -35.45
C ARG A 23 50.81 -4.00 -36.54
N TYR A 24 52.04 -4.08 -37.07
CA TYR A 24 52.53 -5.11 -37.97
C TYR A 24 52.60 -6.46 -37.27
N LYS A 25 53.01 -6.55 -36.00
CA LYS A 25 53.00 -7.80 -35.23
C LYS A 25 51.58 -8.28 -34.94
N GLN A 26 50.64 -7.37 -34.67
CA GLN A 26 49.23 -7.69 -34.45
C GLN A 26 48.54 -8.11 -35.77
N LEU A 27 48.68 -7.33 -36.85
CA LEU A 27 48.20 -7.70 -38.19
C LEU A 27 48.84 -9.00 -38.69
N ASN A 28 50.14 -9.21 -38.45
CA ASN A 28 50.81 -10.45 -38.85
C ASN A 28 50.33 -11.66 -38.06
N MET A 29 49.93 -11.50 -36.79
CA MET A 29 49.37 -12.61 -36.01
C MET A 29 47.94 -12.94 -36.49
N GLU A 30 47.16 -11.95 -36.91
CA GLU A 30 45.83 -12.14 -37.50
C GLU A 30 45.92 -12.79 -38.89
N LEU A 31 46.81 -12.30 -39.77
CA LEU A 31 47.09 -12.90 -41.08
C LEU A 31 47.64 -14.32 -40.96
N LEU A 32 48.51 -14.56 -39.97
CA LEU A 32 49.04 -15.90 -39.72
C LEU A 32 47.98 -16.84 -39.12
N GLU A 33 47.00 -16.33 -38.37
CA GLU A 33 45.89 -17.14 -37.87
C GLU A 33 45.02 -17.64 -39.03
N GLU A 34 44.73 -16.78 -40.01
CA GLU A 34 44.01 -17.16 -41.23
C GLU A 34 44.73 -18.29 -41.99
N ASP A 35 46.04 -18.16 -42.19
CA ASP A 35 46.88 -19.17 -42.87
C ASP A 35 46.97 -20.52 -42.10
N LEU A 36 46.68 -20.51 -40.79
CA LEU A 36 46.71 -21.68 -39.92
C LEU A 36 45.32 -22.24 -39.60
N THR A 37 44.27 -21.73 -40.24
CA THR A 37 42.91 -22.22 -40.08
C THR A 37 42.53 -23.27 -41.12
N CYS A 38 41.84 -24.31 -40.68
CA CYS A 38 41.24 -25.31 -41.54
C CYS A 38 40.03 -24.69 -42.26
N PRO A 39 39.94 -24.77 -43.60
CA PRO A 39 38.86 -24.14 -44.36
C PRO A 39 37.49 -24.84 -44.19
N VAL A 40 37.44 -25.97 -43.46
CA VAL A 40 36.18 -26.70 -43.21
C VAL A 40 35.57 -26.33 -41.86
N CYS A 41 36.36 -26.37 -40.77
CA CYS A 41 35.86 -26.00 -39.44
C CYS A 41 36.12 -24.53 -39.07
N CYS A 42 36.90 -23.81 -39.88
CA CYS A 42 37.35 -22.43 -39.61
C CYS A 42 38.08 -22.28 -38.26
N CYS A 43 38.61 -23.37 -37.72
CA CYS A 43 39.44 -23.41 -36.52
C CYS A 43 40.90 -23.69 -36.89
N LEU A 44 41.84 -23.39 -36.00
CA LEU A 44 43.24 -23.79 -36.14
C LEU A 44 43.36 -25.30 -36.43
N PHE A 45 44.29 -25.69 -37.30
CA PHE A 45 44.45 -27.09 -37.70
C PHE A 45 44.71 -28.03 -36.50
N GLU A 46 43.82 -29.00 -36.31
CA GLU A 46 43.93 -30.09 -35.34
C GLU A 46 44.17 -31.41 -36.10
N ASP A 47 45.32 -32.06 -35.86
CA ASP A 47 45.79 -33.24 -36.60
C ASP A 47 45.66 -33.08 -38.14
N PRO A 48 46.38 -32.11 -38.74
CA PRO A 48 46.25 -31.79 -40.16
C PRO A 48 46.69 -32.96 -41.05
N ARG A 49 45.81 -33.40 -41.94
CA ARG A 49 46.04 -34.42 -42.97
C ARG A 49 46.17 -33.79 -44.33
N VAL A 50 47.15 -34.23 -45.12
CA VAL A 50 47.43 -33.71 -46.47
C VAL A 50 46.81 -34.62 -47.52
N LEU A 51 45.96 -34.06 -48.38
CA LEU A 51 45.45 -34.76 -49.58
C LEU A 51 46.53 -34.80 -50.68
N PRO A 52 46.47 -35.72 -51.65
CA PRO A 52 47.39 -35.75 -52.79
C PRO A 52 47.42 -34.46 -53.61
N CYS A 53 46.35 -33.64 -53.55
CA CYS A 53 46.31 -32.30 -54.13
C CYS A 53 47.02 -31.23 -53.28
N SER A 54 47.78 -31.62 -52.26
CA SER A 54 48.55 -30.80 -51.30
C SER A 54 47.75 -29.88 -50.37
N HIS A 55 46.41 -29.93 -50.39
CA HIS A 55 45.59 -29.21 -49.41
C HIS A 55 45.51 -29.98 -48.08
N SER A 56 45.60 -29.24 -46.97
CA SER A 56 45.56 -29.79 -45.62
C SER A 56 44.21 -29.52 -44.95
N PHE A 57 43.71 -30.46 -44.15
CA PHE A 57 42.45 -30.37 -43.39
C PHE A 57 42.59 -31.08 -42.04
N CYS A 58 41.82 -30.72 -41.03
CA CYS A 58 41.80 -31.48 -39.78
C CYS A 58 41.31 -32.91 -40.04
N LYS A 59 41.88 -33.90 -39.36
CA LYS A 59 41.45 -35.30 -39.47
C LYS A 59 39.92 -35.45 -39.29
N LYS A 60 39.38 -34.86 -38.22
CA LYS A 60 37.93 -34.87 -37.91
C LYS A 60 37.08 -34.23 -39.02
N CYS A 61 37.58 -33.18 -39.66
CA CYS A 61 36.88 -32.52 -40.77
C CYS A 61 36.78 -33.43 -41.99
N LEU A 62 37.86 -34.17 -42.30
CA LEU A 62 37.83 -35.16 -43.37
C LEU A 62 36.94 -36.35 -43.01
N GLU A 63 36.92 -36.79 -41.75
CA GLU A 63 36.03 -37.85 -41.24
C GLU A 63 34.56 -37.48 -41.44
N GLY A 64 34.16 -36.27 -41.04
CA GLY A 64 32.79 -35.79 -41.27
C GLY A 64 32.40 -35.68 -42.74
N ILE A 65 33.33 -35.30 -43.64
CA ILE A 65 33.07 -35.24 -45.09
C ILE A 65 32.90 -36.65 -45.68
N PHE A 66 33.69 -37.61 -45.19
CA PHE A 66 33.65 -38.99 -45.66
C PHE A 66 32.40 -39.73 -45.16
N GLU A 67 31.96 -39.44 -43.93
CA GLU A 67 30.73 -39.98 -43.34
C GLU A 67 29.45 -39.34 -43.90
N GLY A 68 29.47 -38.04 -44.20
CA GLY A 68 28.34 -37.30 -44.78
C GLY A 68 27.98 -37.69 -46.22
N ASN A 69 28.86 -38.40 -46.93
CA ASN A 69 28.59 -38.98 -48.23
C ASN A 69 27.85 -40.33 -48.06
N GLY A 70 26.63 -40.27 -47.52
CA GLY A 70 25.84 -41.41 -47.02
C GLY A 70 25.29 -42.36 -48.08
N ASN A 71 26.13 -42.92 -48.95
CA ASN A 71 25.77 -44.08 -49.76
C ASN A 71 26.81 -45.18 -49.56
N ARG A 72 26.38 -46.28 -48.94
CA ARG A 72 27.19 -47.44 -48.56
C ARG A 72 27.63 -48.26 -49.77
N SER A 73 28.49 -47.68 -50.61
CA SER A 73 29.21 -48.43 -51.63
C SER A 73 30.67 -47.98 -51.63
N TRP A 74 31.52 -48.94 -51.31
CA TRP A 74 32.96 -48.82 -51.32
C TRP A 74 33.46 -48.24 -52.65
N ARG A 75 34.38 -47.27 -52.56
CA ARG A 75 35.23 -46.73 -53.64
C ARG A 75 34.59 -45.72 -54.60
N THR A 76 34.12 -44.58 -54.09
CA THR A 76 34.04 -43.35 -54.90
C THR A 76 35.13 -42.36 -54.48
N PRO A 77 35.83 -41.70 -55.42
CA PRO A 77 36.78 -40.64 -55.09
C PRO A 77 36.03 -39.47 -54.45
N PHE A 78 36.43 -39.03 -53.25
CA PHE A 78 35.87 -37.80 -52.68
C PHE A 78 36.64 -36.58 -53.21
N LYS A 79 35.95 -35.44 -53.29
CA LYS A 79 36.50 -34.20 -53.85
C LYS A 79 37.11 -33.33 -52.76
N CYS A 80 38.29 -32.78 -53.01
CA CYS A 80 38.91 -31.81 -52.11
C CYS A 80 37.99 -30.59 -51.89
N PRO A 81 37.70 -30.18 -50.65
CA PRO A 81 36.86 -29.01 -50.38
C PRO A 81 37.38 -27.70 -50.98
N THR A 82 38.70 -27.56 -51.12
CA THR A 82 39.32 -26.34 -51.64
C THR A 82 39.42 -26.33 -53.16
N CYS A 83 39.93 -27.41 -53.78
CA CYS A 83 40.26 -27.43 -55.22
C CYS A 83 39.42 -28.42 -56.05
N ARG A 84 38.49 -29.15 -55.42
CA ARG A 84 37.57 -30.12 -56.01
C ARG A 84 38.20 -31.29 -56.77
N LYS A 85 39.53 -31.42 -56.77
CA LYS A 85 40.25 -32.58 -57.31
C LYS A 85 39.81 -33.86 -56.59
N GLU A 86 39.51 -34.88 -57.38
CA GLU A 86 39.12 -36.20 -56.89
C GLU A 86 40.32 -36.91 -56.25
N THR A 87 40.09 -37.49 -55.08
CA THR A 87 41.12 -38.17 -54.29
C THR A 87 40.78 -39.65 -54.17
N THR A 88 41.65 -40.53 -54.65
CA THR A 88 41.46 -41.99 -54.71
C THR A 88 41.95 -42.72 -53.45
N THR A 89 42.06 -42.02 -52.31
CA THR A 89 42.61 -42.57 -51.07
C THR A 89 41.61 -43.53 -50.40
N THR A 90 42.10 -44.70 -49.98
CA THR A 90 41.33 -45.81 -49.38
C THR A 90 40.90 -45.60 -47.92
N GLY A 91 41.05 -44.38 -47.39
CA GLY A 91 40.62 -44.00 -46.04
C GLY A 91 41.38 -42.78 -45.51
N ILE A 92 40.82 -42.08 -44.52
CA ILE A 92 41.44 -40.86 -43.99
C ILE A 92 42.72 -41.16 -43.19
N ASN A 93 42.76 -42.33 -42.55
CA ASN A 93 43.93 -42.76 -41.77
C ASN A 93 45.16 -43.07 -42.64
N SER A 94 45.00 -43.28 -43.97
CA SER A 94 46.14 -43.45 -44.88
C SER A 94 46.69 -42.13 -45.43
N LEU A 95 46.04 -41.00 -45.12
CA LEU A 95 46.57 -39.67 -45.45
C LEU A 95 47.71 -39.30 -44.50
N GLN A 96 48.78 -38.75 -45.09
CA GLN A 96 49.94 -38.29 -44.34
C GLN A 96 49.58 -37.10 -43.44
N ILE A 97 50.17 -37.08 -42.25
CA ILE A 97 50.05 -35.95 -41.31
C ILE A 97 51.00 -34.83 -41.76
N ASN A 98 50.51 -33.60 -41.80
CA ASN A 98 51.35 -32.42 -41.97
C ASN A 98 52.00 -32.02 -40.64
N TYR A 99 53.08 -32.71 -40.25
CA TYR A 99 53.77 -32.45 -38.99
C TYR A 99 54.32 -31.02 -38.90
N SER A 100 54.73 -30.42 -40.02
CA SER A 100 55.17 -29.02 -40.07
C SER A 100 54.07 -28.07 -39.69
N LEU A 101 52.88 -28.21 -40.30
CA LEU A 101 51.72 -27.38 -39.99
C LEU A 101 51.26 -27.56 -38.53
N ARG A 102 51.22 -28.81 -38.04
CA ARG A 102 50.94 -29.10 -36.63
C ARG A 102 51.91 -28.38 -35.69
N GLY A 103 53.22 -28.47 -35.97
CA GLY A 103 54.25 -27.82 -35.18
C GLY A 103 54.18 -26.28 -35.22
N ILE A 104 53.73 -25.70 -36.34
CA ILE A 104 53.52 -24.25 -36.46
C ILE A 104 52.31 -23.81 -35.63
N VAL A 105 51.18 -24.54 -35.69
CA VAL A 105 49.98 -24.27 -34.87
C VAL A 105 50.30 -24.36 -33.38
N GLU A 106 51.08 -25.36 -32.96
CA GLU A 106 51.51 -25.50 -31.55
C GLU A 106 52.35 -24.31 -31.07
N LYS A 107 53.27 -23.82 -31.90
CA LYS A 107 54.08 -22.63 -31.57
C LYS A 107 53.23 -21.35 -31.55
N TYR A 108 52.30 -21.21 -32.50
CA TYR A 108 51.36 -20.08 -32.55
C TYR A 108 50.55 -19.98 -31.26
N ASN A 109 49.99 -21.08 -30.79
CA ASN A 109 49.22 -21.13 -29.54
C ASN A 109 50.05 -20.72 -28.31
N LYS A 110 51.32 -21.12 -28.23
CA LYS A 110 52.22 -20.70 -27.14
C LYS A 110 52.46 -19.19 -27.14
N ILE A 111 52.55 -18.56 -28.31
CA ILE A 111 52.74 -17.11 -28.44
C ILE A 111 51.44 -16.37 -28.12
N LYS A 112 50.28 -16.88 -28.58
CA LYS A 112 48.96 -16.28 -28.34
C LYS A 112 48.57 -16.26 -26.85
N LEU A 113 48.99 -17.28 -26.08
CA LEU A 113 48.69 -17.43 -24.65
C LEU A 113 49.70 -16.73 -23.72
N ALA A 114 50.79 -16.18 -24.23
CA ALA A 114 51.74 -15.43 -23.40
C ALA A 114 51.08 -14.16 -22.83
N PRO A 115 51.32 -13.79 -21.56
CA PRO A 115 50.71 -12.62 -20.95
C PRO A 115 51.03 -11.36 -21.75
N LYS A 116 49.98 -10.67 -22.21
CA LYS A 116 50.11 -9.43 -22.97
C LYS A 116 50.67 -8.35 -22.02
N MET A 117 51.91 -7.94 -22.24
CA MET A 117 52.47 -6.79 -21.54
C MET A 117 51.63 -5.55 -21.89
N SER A 118 51.15 -4.86 -20.85
CA SER A 118 50.42 -3.61 -21.03
C SER A 118 51.33 -2.53 -21.61
N ILE A 119 50.80 -1.70 -22.50
CA ILE A 119 51.56 -0.66 -23.20
C ILE A 119 51.22 0.73 -22.63
N CYS A 120 52.21 1.62 -22.68
CA CYS A 120 52.05 2.99 -22.26
C CYS A 120 51.08 3.73 -23.20
N ARG A 121 50.14 4.47 -22.61
CA ARG A 121 49.15 5.27 -23.34
C ARG A 121 49.81 6.45 -24.08
N THR A 122 50.80 7.09 -23.44
CA THR A 122 51.52 8.25 -23.99
C THR A 122 52.59 7.84 -24.99
N HIS A 123 53.37 6.80 -24.66
CA HIS A 123 54.47 6.33 -25.51
C HIS A 123 54.08 5.03 -26.20
N SER A 124 53.53 5.15 -27.39
CA SER A 124 52.99 4.00 -28.11
C SER A 124 54.03 2.93 -28.41
N GLY A 125 53.68 1.67 -28.12
CA GLY A 125 54.53 0.51 -28.31
C GLY A 125 55.57 0.30 -27.20
N GLN A 126 55.61 1.18 -26.20
CA GLN A 126 56.50 1.00 -25.04
C GLN A 126 55.79 0.19 -23.95
N PRO A 127 56.41 -0.89 -23.44
CA PRO A 127 55.82 -1.68 -22.38
C PRO A 127 55.81 -0.89 -21.06
N LEU A 128 54.75 -1.07 -20.28
CA LEU A 128 54.70 -0.63 -18.88
C LEU A 128 55.43 -1.68 -18.04
N ASN A 129 56.64 -1.35 -17.60
CA ASN A 129 57.53 -2.28 -16.90
C ASN A 129 58.31 -1.66 -15.74
N ILE A 130 58.01 -0.40 -15.37
CA ILE A 130 58.62 0.31 -14.25
C ILE A 130 57.49 0.79 -13.34
N PHE A 131 57.60 0.57 -12.03
CA PHE A 131 56.67 1.17 -11.07
C PHE A 131 57.29 2.44 -10.47
N CYS A 132 56.59 3.56 -10.61
CA CYS A 132 56.94 4.80 -9.97
C CYS A 132 56.33 4.85 -8.57
N SER A 133 57.18 4.81 -7.54
CA SER A 133 56.74 4.83 -6.15
C SER A 133 56.30 6.23 -5.70
N SER A 134 56.72 7.29 -6.38
CA SER A 134 56.26 8.65 -6.10
C SER A 134 54.81 8.87 -6.52
N ASP A 135 54.37 8.26 -7.63
CA ASP A 135 53.02 8.44 -8.18
C ASP A 135 52.11 7.22 -8.07
N LEU A 136 52.61 6.11 -7.52
CA LEU A 136 51.95 4.81 -7.39
C LEU A 136 51.39 4.28 -8.72
N LYS A 137 52.21 4.33 -9.78
CA LYS A 137 51.79 4.00 -11.16
C LYS A 137 52.81 3.18 -11.91
N LEU A 138 52.31 2.25 -12.74
CA LEU A 138 53.11 1.59 -13.77
C LEU A 138 53.35 2.54 -14.94
N ILE A 139 54.61 2.71 -15.31
CA ILE A 139 55.11 3.59 -16.37
C ILE A 139 56.07 2.83 -17.30
N CYS A 140 56.41 3.43 -18.44
CA CYS A 140 57.44 2.91 -19.35
C CYS A 140 58.77 3.69 -19.18
N GLY A 141 59.86 3.17 -19.77
CA GLY A 141 61.18 3.80 -19.71
C GLY A 141 61.23 5.25 -20.24
N PHE A 142 60.42 5.58 -21.24
CA PHE A 142 60.33 6.97 -21.74
C PHE A 142 59.67 7.90 -20.72
N CYS A 143 58.60 7.46 -20.06
CA CYS A 143 57.98 8.22 -18.97
C CYS A 143 58.97 8.49 -17.84
N ALA A 144 59.81 7.51 -17.50
CA ALA A 144 60.78 7.60 -16.42
C ALA A 144 61.95 8.56 -16.72
N THR A 145 62.39 8.63 -17.98
CA THR A 145 63.64 9.34 -18.36
C THR A 145 63.40 10.69 -19.02
N MET A 146 62.34 10.82 -19.83
CA MET A 146 62.07 11.99 -20.66
C MET A 146 60.66 12.55 -20.47
N GLY A 147 59.79 11.84 -19.74
CA GLY A 147 58.41 12.27 -19.49
C GLY A 147 58.21 12.85 -18.09
N ASP A 148 56.95 12.84 -17.66
CA ASP A 148 56.47 13.51 -16.44
C ASP A 148 57.00 12.92 -15.13
N HIS A 149 57.64 11.75 -15.19
CA HIS A 149 58.18 11.06 -14.01
C HIS A 149 59.70 11.22 -13.87
N LYS A 150 60.28 12.21 -14.57
CA LYS A 150 61.72 12.49 -14.50
C LYS A 150 62.11 12.97 -13.10
N GLY A 151 63.03 12.25 -12.46
CA GLY A 151 63.50 12.55 -11.12
C GLY A 151 62.65 11.94 -10.00
N HIS A 152 61.61 11.18 -10.33
CA HIS A 152 60.86 10.40 -9.35
C HIS A 152 61.59 9.12 -8.96
N THR A 153 61.20 8.56 -7.82
CA THR A 153 61.74 7.29 -7.34
C THR A 153 61.02 6.11 -7.97
N PHE A 154 61.79 5.08 -8.31
CA PHE A 154 61.29 3.81 -8.82
C PHE A 154 61.71 2.69 -7.89
N CYS A 155 60.89 1.66 -7.76
CA CYS A 155 61.24 0.47 -7.00
C CYS A 155 61.17 -0.78 -7.88
N ALA A 156 61.79 -1.86 -7.40
CA ALA A 156 61.67 -3.16 -8.04
C ALA A 156 60.20 -3.58 -8.07
N MET A 157 59.77 -4.15 -9.19
CA MET A 157 58.36 -4.52 -9.41
C MET A 157 57.81 -5.44 -8.32
N GLU A 158 58.62 -6.38 -7.83
CA GLU A 158 58.25 -7.26 -6.73
C GLU A 158 58.03 -6.48 -5.43
N ASN A 159 58.93 -5.55 -5.09
CA ASN A 159 58.79 -4.74 -3.88
C ASN A 159 57.57 -3.82 -3.96
N ALA A 160 57.33 -3.21 -5.13
CA ALA A 160 56.13 -2.41 -5.39
C ALA A 160 54.85 -3.23 -5.17
N TYR A 161 54.82 -4.45 -5.70
CA TYR A 161 53.69 -5.35 -5.56
C TYR A 161 53.42 -5.69 -4.10
N GLN A 162 54.46 -6.10 -3.36
CA GLN A 162 54.29 -6.47 -1.94
C GLN A 162 53.82 -5.27 -1.10
N GLN A 163 54.34 -4.07 -1.37
CA GLN A 163 53.97 -2.86 -0.65
C GLN A 163 52.51 -2.44 -0.92
N GLU A 164 52.11 -2.36 -2.19
CA GLU A 164 50.72 -2.03 -2.57
C GLU A 164 49.74 -3.10 -2.11
N LYS A 165 50.15 -4.38 -2.12
CA LYS A 165 49.33 -5.48 -1.64
C LYS A 165 49.08 -5.38 -0.14
N ALA A 166 50.11 -5.07 0.66
CA ALA A 166 49.97 -4.85 2.08
C ALA A 166 49.09 -3.62 2.39
N ALA A 167 49.29 -2.51 1.68
CA ALA A 167 48.46 -1.31 1.82
C ALA A 167 46.98 -1.58 1.47
N PHE A 168 46.73 -2.38 0.43
CA PHE A 168 45.39 -2.84 0.11
C PHE A 168 44.77 -3.67 1.24
N ASP A 169 45.51 -4.64 1.79
CA ASP A 169 44.98 -5.52 2.84
C ASP A 169 44.65 -4.72 4.12
N GLU A 170 45.44 -3.69 4.47
CA GLU A 170 45.15 -2.76 5.56
C GLU A 170 43.89 -1.91 5.30
N LEU A 171 43.79 -1.30 4.11
CA LEU A 171 42.62 -0.51 3.71
C LEU A 171 41.35 -1.36 3.66
N PHE A 172 41.45 -2.60 3.19
CA PHE A 172 40.35 -3.54 3.08
C PHE A 172 39.81 -3.94 4.46
N LEU A 173 40.71 -4.23 5.41
CA LEU A 173 40.33 -4.55 6.78
C LEU A 173 39.70 -3.36 7.52
N GLY A 174 40.14 -2.13 7.21
CA GLY A 174 39.48 -0.91 7.65
C GLY A 174 38.09 -0.72 7.03
N PHE A 175 37.94 -1.02 5.73
CA PHE A 175 36.69 -0.83 4.97
C PHE A 175 35.53 -1.68 5.50
N GLU A 176 35.77 -2.94 5.88
CA GLU A 176 34.72 -3.79 6.46
C GLU A 176 34.17 -3.21 7.78
N ASN A 177 35.04 -2.54 8.55
CA ASN A 177 34.73 -1.99 9.86
C ASN A 177 34.17 -0.56 9.82
N TRP A 178 34.57 0.26 8.83
CA TRP A 178 34.31 1.70 8.84
C TRP A 178 32.87 2.14 8.55
N ARG A 179 32.00 1.26 8.04
CA ARG A 179 30.77 1.77 7.40
C ARG A 179 29.48 0.98 7.55
N ASN A 180 29.48 -0.12 8.29
CA ASN A 180 28.28 -0.96 8.35
C ASN A 180 27.41 -0.69 9.57
N ALA A 181 27.96 -0.73 10.79
CA ALA A 181 27.12 -0.68 11.99
C ALA A 181 26.35 0.65 12.16
N ASP A 182 27.03 1.78 12.11
CA ASP A 182 26.41 3.10 12.34
C ASP A 182 25.46 3.50 11.21
N VAL A 183 25.81 3.20 9.97
CA VAL A 183 24.95 3.49 8.80
C VAL A 183 23.70 2.62 8.83
N LEU A 184 23.83 1.33 9.14
CA LEU A 184 22.68 0.43 9.28
C LEU A 184 21.79 0.83 10.46
N SER A 185 22.38 1.20 11.61
CA SER A 185 21.65 1.69 12.77
C SER A 185 20.88 2.98 12.48
N CYS A 186 21.52 3.92 11.79
CA CYS A 186 20.90 5.18 11.35
C CYS A 186 19.76 4.92 10.36
N LEU A 187 19.96 4.03 9.39
CA LEU A 187 18.92 3.62 8.44
C LEU A 187 17.71 2.99 9.14
N ASP A 188 17.93 2.09 10.09
CA ASP A 188 16.85 1.48 10.86
C ASP A 188 16.11 2.53 11.71
N THR A 189 16.84 3.42 12.38
CA THR A 189 16.26 4.49 13.19
C THR A 189 15.41 5.45 12.36
N LEU A 190 15.91 5.86 11.18
CA LEU A 190 15.17 6.69 10.23
C LEU A 190 13.96 5.96 9.66
N GLY A 191 14.11 4.68 9.29
CA GLY A 191 13.02 3.84 8.80
C GLY A 191 11.90 3.69 9.84
N ASN A 192 12.28 3.47 11.10
CA ASN A 192 11.36 3.37 12.23
C ASN A 192 10.67 4.70 12.53
N SER A 193 11.41 5.80 12.51
CA SER A 193 10.86 7.15 12.72
C SER A 193 9.87 7.53 11.63
N LYS A 194 10.21 7.27 10.35
CA LYS A 194 9.31 7.45 9.21
C LYS A 194 8.02 6.64 9.38
N ARG A 195 8.11 5.37 9.75
CA ARG A 195 6.94 4.50 9.95
C ARG A 195 6.02 5.03 11.05
N LYS A 196 6.60 5.43 12.20
CA LYS A 196 5.84 6.03 13.30
C LYS A 196 5.15 7.34 12.88
N ALA A 197 5.86 8.22 12.18
CA ALA A 197 5.29 9.47 11.69
C ALA A 197 4.13 9.24 10.71
N LEU A 198 4.29 8.33 9.75
CA LEU A 198 3.22 7.97 8.81
C LEU A 198 2.02 7.36 9.53
N GLN A 199 2.24 6.48 10.51
CA GLN A 199 1.17 5.87 11.28
C GLN A 199 0.37 6.90 12.09
N LEU A 200 1.04 7.91 12.67
CA LEU A 200 0.37 9.01 13.36
C LEU A 200 -0.51 9.82 12.41
N VAL A 201 0.04 10.21 11.25
CA VAL A 201 -0.72 10.96 10.24
C VAL A 201 -1.92 10.17 9.72
N SER A 202 -1.76 8.87 9.44
CA SER A 202 -2.87 8.01 9.04
C SER A 202 -3.94 7.91 10.12
N LYS A 203 -3.54 7.71 11.38
CA LYS A 203 -4.47 7.63 12.52
C LYS A 203 -5.25 8.93 12.71
N ASP A 204 -4.61 10.08 12.53
CA ASP A 204 -5.30 11.36 12.62
C ASP A 204 -6.24 11.58 11.42
N GLY A 205 -5.85 11.14 10.21
CA GLY A 205 -6.75 11.08 9.06
C GLY A 205 -7.99 10.23 9.31
N GLU A 206 -7.84 9.04 9.89
CA GLU A 206 -8.95 8.15 10.26
C GLU A 206 -9.91 8.81 11.26
N LYS A 207 -9.39 9.50 12.29
CA LYS A 207 -10.24 10.23 13.26
C LYS A 207 -11.06 11.34 12.60
N VAL A 208 -10.46 12.06 11.64
CA VAL A 208 -11.17 13.10 10.89
C VAL A 208 -12.31 12.47 10.09
N THR A 209 -12.03 11.39 9.35
CA THR A 209 -13.05 10.65 8.61
C THR A 209 -14.17 10.17 9.54
N GLU A 210 -13.84 9.53 10.65
CA GLU A 210 -14.81 9.04 11.62
C GLU A 210 -15.70 10.16 12.19
N TYR A 211 -15.13 11.33 12.48
CA TYR A 211 -15.89 12.48 12.95
C TYR A 211 -16.89 12.98 11.90
N PHE A 212 -16.46 13.11 10.64
CA PHE A 212 -17.34 13.57 9.57
C PHE A 212 -18.40 12.53 9.18
N ASP A 213 -18.07 11.24 9.24
CA ASP A 213 -19.05 10.17 8.99
C ASP A 213 -20.14 10.17 10.07
N LYS A 214 -19.76 10.34 11.34
CA LYS A 214 -20.73 10.52 12.45
C LYS A 214 -21.64 11.72 12.21
N LEU A 215 -21.05 12.83 11.78
CA LEU A 215 -21.82 14.04 11.49
C LEU A 215 -22.81 13.85 10.33
N ILE A 216 -22.36 13.24 9.24
CA ILE A 216 -23.21 12.91 8.09
C ILE A 216 -24.35 12.00 8.53
N HIS A 217 -24.05 10.99 9.36
CA HIS A 217 -25.05 10.08 9.90
C HIS A 217 -26.13 10.82 10.73
N THR A 218 -25.73 11.72 11.64
CA THR A 218 -26.68 12.54 12.42
C THR A 218 -27.56 13.41 11.53
N LEU A 219 -26.98 14.04 10.51
CA LEU A 219 -27.72 14.87 9.55
C LEU A 219 -28.74 14.04 8.76
N GLU A 220 -28.34 12.89 8.25
CA GLU A 220 -29.22 12.00 7.49
C GLU A 220 -30.32 11.42 8.38
N GLN A 221 -30.00 11.07 9.62
CA GLN A 221 -30.99 10.63 10.60
C GLN A 221 -32.04 11.73 10.85
N LYS A 222 -31.62 12.98 11.07
CA LYS A 222 -32.56 14.09 11.33
C LYS A 222 -33.43 14.40 10.12
N LYS A 223 -32.85 14.37 8.90
CA LYS A 223 -33.60 14.49 7.65
C LYS A 223 -34.68 13.42 7.54
N ASN A 224 -34.33 12.16 7.80
CA ASN A 224 -35.27 11.05 7.71
C ASN A 224 -36.38 11.13 8.78
N GLU A 225 -36.07 11.59 9.99
CA GLU A 225 -37.06 11.88 11.02
C GLU A 225 -38.08 12.93 10.55
N ILE A 226 -37.62 14.06 10.03
CA ILE A 226 -38.49 15.13 9.53
C ILE A 226 -39.37 14.65 8.36
N LEU A 227 -38.80 13.87 7.43
CA LEU A 227 -39.56 13.31 6.31
C LEU A 227 -40.61 12.28 6.77
N SER A 228 -40.30 11.47 7.79
CA SER A 228 -41.24 10.53 8.39
C SER A 228 -42.44 11.25 9.03
N ASP A 229 -42.18 12.37 9.70
CA ASP A 229 -43.24 13.22 10.26
C ASP A 229 -44.15 13.78 9.16
N PHE A 230 -43.59 14.21 8.03
CA PHE A 230 -44.38 14.66 6.89
C PHE A 230 -45.24 13.56 6.26
N GLU A 231 -44.72 12.34 6.10
CA GLU A 231 -45.54 11.22 5.63
C GLU A 231 -46.66 10.88 6.62
N THR A 232 -46.40 11.00 7.92
CA THR A 232 -47.43 10.82 8.95
C THR A 232 -48.52 11.90 8.86
N LEU A 233 -48.14 13.17 8.68
CA LEU A 233 -49.09 14.26 8.45
C LEU A 233 -49.93 14.04 7.19
N LYS A 234 -49.31 13.57 6.10
CA LYS A 234 -50.00 13.22 4.85
C LYS A 234 -51.04 12.12 5.07
N LEU A 235 -50.71 11.09 5.85
CA LEU A 235 -51.66 10.03 6.22
C LEU A 235 -52.84 10.58 7.03
N VAL A 236 -52.59 11.48 7.99
CA VAL A 236 -53.67 12.14 8.78
C VAL A 236 -54.61 12.93 7.87
N VAL A 237 -54.06 13.65 6.88
CA VAL A 237 -54.86 14.35 5.87
C VAL A 237 -55.73 13.38 5.08
N LEU A 238 -55.15 12.30 4.53
CA LEU A 238 -55.91 11.30 3.77
C LEU A 238 -57.02 10.67 4.62
N GLN A 239 -56.72 10.24 5.85
CA GLN A 239 -57.70 9.65 6.77
C GLN A 239 -58.82 10.62 7.16
N THR A 240 -58.56 11.93 7.18
CA THR A 240 -59.56 12.94 7.52
C THR A 240 -60.46 13.30 6.33
N TYR A 241 -59.89 13.37 5.13
CA TYR A 241 -60.59 13.86 3.93
C TYR A 241 -61.20 12.73 3.08
N ASP A 242 -60.52 11.60 2.89
CA ASP A 242 -61.00 10.51 2.01
C ASP A 242 -62.39 9.98 2.42
N PRO A 243 -62.69 9.74 3.71
CA PRO A 243 -64.03 9.28 4.10
C PRO A 243 -65.11 10.33 3.81
N LYS A 244 -64.78 11.62 3.97
CA LYS A 244 -65.71 12.73 3.68
C LYS A 244 -65.98 12.83 2.18
N ILE A 245 -64.92 12.74 1.36
CA ILE A 245 -65.00 12.76 -0.10
C ILE A 245 -65.80 11.55 -0.59
N ASN A 246 -65.48 10.35 -0.12
CA ASN A 246 -66.17 9.11 -0.50
C ASN A 246 -67.65 9.16 -0.12
N LYS A 247 -68.00 9.65 1.07
CA LYS A 247 -69.40 9.80 1.49
C LYS A 247 -70.17 10.74 0.58
N LEU A 248 -69.60 11.89 0.23
CA LEU A 248 -70.22 12.85 -0.69
C LEU A 248 -70.34 12.27 -2.11
N SER A 249 -69.32 11.57 -2.59
CA SER A 249 -69.34 10.88 -3.88
C SER A 249 -70.45 9.82 -3.93
N MET A 250 -70.62 9.02 -2.88
CA MET A 250 -71.72 8.05 -2.79
C MET A 250 -73.09 8.72 -2.86
N VAL A 251 -73.32 9.81 -2.13
CA VAL A 251 -74.60 10.56 -2.18
C VAL A 251 -74.86 11.10 -3.58
N LEU A 252 -73.83 11.63 -4.24
CA LEU A 252 -73.93 12.14 -5.61
C LEU A 252 -74.28 11.03 -6.62
N GLU A 253 -73.68 9.85 -6.48
CA GLU A 253 -73.98 8.71 -7.34
C GLU A 253 -75.40 8.17 -7.11
N GLU A 254 -75.86 8.08 -5.86
CA GLU A 254 -77.26 7.71 -5.56
C GLU A 254 -78.24 8.76 -6.10
N GLN A 255 -77.90 10.05 -6.06
CA GLN A 255 -78.71 11.11 -6.66
C GLN A 255 -78.82 10.95 -8.19
N LYS A 256 -77.72 10.65 -8.88
CA LYS A 256 -77.73 10.38 -10.33
C LYS A 256 -78.60 9.17 -10.67
N ARG A 257 -78.50 8.09 -9.90
CA ARG A 257 -79.35 6.90 -10.07
C ARG A 257 -80.84 7.23 -9.87
N ALA A 258 -81.17 7.97 -8.82
CA ALA A 258 -82.54 8.42 -8.57
C ALA A 258 -83.09 9.26 -9.73
N LEU A 259 -82.27 10.17 -10.28
CA LEU A 259 -82.66 10.99 -11.43
C LEU A 259 -82.92 10.14 -12.68
N SER A 260 -82.04 9.17 -12.97
CA SER A 260 -82.22 8.26 -14.11
C SER A 260 -83.52 7.44 -14.01
N ILE A 261 -83.87 6.94 -12.82
CA ILE A 261 -85.14 6.23 -12.59
C ILE A 261 -86.33 7.19 -12.76
N ALA A 262 -86.23 8.42 -12.25
CA ALA A 262 -87.27 9.43 -12.40
C ALA A 262 -87.51 9.82 -13.86
N GLU A 263 -86.46 9.83 -14.68
CA GLU A 263 -86.56 10.04 -16.12
C GLU A 263 -87.22 8.87 -16.82
N SER A 264 -86.81 7.62 -16.53
CA SER A 264 -87.42 6.43 -17.15
C SER A 264 -88.90 6.28 -16.81
N LEU A 265 -89.30 6.63 -15.58
CA LEU A 265 -90.69 6.55 -15.11
C LEU A 265 -91.68 7.39 -15.94
N LYS A 266 -91.22 8.45 -16.63
CA LYS A 266 -92.09 9.33 -17.43
C LYS A 266 -92.70 8.61 -18.63
N ASP A 267 -92.01 7.59 -19.15
CA ASP A 267 -92.34 6.92 -20.40
C ASP A 267 -92.90 5.49 -20.19
N VAL A 268 -93.15 5.07 -18.94
CA VAL A 268 -93.65 3.73 -18.62
C VAL A 268 -95.18 3.66 -18.69
N SER A 269 -95.69 2.87 -19.64
CA SER A 269 -97.13 2.61 -19.80
C SER A 269 -97.64 1.39 -19.00
N ASP A 270 -96.77 0.46 -18.62
CA ASP A 270 -97.14 -0.76 -17.89
C ASP A 270 -97.26 -0.50 -16.36
N PRO A 271 -98.44 -0.73 -15.75
CA PRO A 271 -98.67 -0.41 -14.34
C PRO A 271 -97.78 -1.19 -13.35
N LEU A 272 -97.42 -2.45 -13.66
CA LEU A 272 -96.59 -3.27 -12.77
C LEU A 272 -95.15 -2.75 -12.75
N MET A 273 -94.58 -2.49 -13.93
CA MET A 273 -93.24 -1.90 -14.07
C MET A 273 -93.15 -0.51 -13.44
N PHE A 274 -94.20 0.31 -13.56
CA PHE A 274 -94.25 1.63 -12.92
C PHE A 274 -94.17 1.52 -11.39
N LEU A 275 -94.96 0.63 -10.78
CA LEU A 275 -94.97 0.45 -9.32
C LEU A 275 -93.63 -0.08 -8.80
N GLN A 276 -92.97 -0.97 -9.53
CA GLN A 276 -91.64 -1.47 -9.19
C GLN A 276 -90.57 -0.37 -9.24
N GLN A 277 -90.50 0.40 -10.33
CA GLN A 277 -89.54 1.51 -10.47
C GLN A 277 -89.81 2.65 -9.48
N MET A 278 -91.09 2.93 -9.17
CA MET A 278 -91.47 3.92 -8.16
C MET A 278 -91.01 3.51 -6.76
N GLN A 279 -91.05 2.22 -6.43
CA GLN A 279 -90.52 1.69 -5.18
C GLN A 279 -88.99 1.87 -5.10
N GLU A 280 -88.27 1.55 -6.19
CA GLU A 280 -86.82 1.76 -6.27
C GLU A 280 -86.45 3.24 -6.13
N PHE A 281 -87.16 4.13 -6.84
CA PHE A 281 -86.97 5.58 -6.74
C PHE A 281 -87.16 6.10 -5.31
N ARG A 282 -88.19 5.64 -4.62
CA ARG A 282 -88.44 6.00 -3.20
C ARG A 282 -87.33 5.54 -2.28
N GLU A 283 -86.80 4.34 -2.49
CA GLU A 283 -85.69 3.82 -1.69
C GLU A 283 -84.40 4.63 -1.93
N LYS A 284 -84.12 4.99 -3.18
CA LYS A 284 -82.98 5.88 -3.52
C LYS A 284 -83.13 7.26 -2.89
N LEU A 285 -84.31 7.87 -2.95
CA LEU A 285 -84.60 9.13 -2.27
C LEU A 285 -84.46 9.04 -0.76
N ARG A 286 -84.86 7.91 -0.16
CA ARG A 286 -84.72 7.65 1.28
C ARG A 286 -83.24 7.66 1.68
N ILE A 287 -82.39 6.93 0.96
CA ILE A 287 -80.95 6.87 1.21
C ILE A 287 -80.31 8.26 1.12
N ILE A 288 -80.65 9.06 0.11
CA ILE A 288 -80.13 10.44 -0.05
C ILE A 288 -80.57 11.33 1.12
N ARG A 289 -81.84 11.25 1.53
CA ARG A 289 -82.42 12.11 2.56
C ARG A 289 -81.95 11.76 3.97
N GLU A 290 -81.75 10.47 4.25
CA GLU A 290 -81.32 9.97 5.55
C GLU A 290 -79.80 10.04 5.74
N THR A 291 -79.00 10.18 4.68
CA THR A 291 -77.54 10.31 4.79
C THR A 291 -77.15 11.72 5.26
N PRO A 292 -76.60 11.90 6.48
CA PRO A 292 -76.27 13.23 6.98
C PRO A 292 -75.03 13.78 6.26
N LEU A 293 -75.16 14.98 5.69
CA LEU A 293 -74.05 15.70 5.07
C LEU A 293 -73.07 16.21 6.13
N PRO A 294 -71.74 16.17 5.87
CA PRO A 294 -70.77 16.81 6.74
C PRO A 294 -71.03 18.33 6.82
N SER A 295 -70.96 18.90 8.03
CA SER A 295 -71.25 20.31 8.29
C SER A 295 -70.19 21.25 7.70
N ARG A 296 -70.60 22.43 7.20
CA ARG A 296 -69.73 23.41 6.50
C ARG A 296 -68.54 23.96 7.33
N PRO A 297 -68.64 24.15 8.67
CA PRO A 297 -67.48 24.51 9.50
C PRO A 297 -66.47 23.38 9.70
N CYS A 298 -66.79 22.13 9.32
CA CYS A 298 -65.91 20.94 9.44
C CYS A 298 -65.05 20.70 8.18
N VAL A 299 -65.18 21.58 7.17
CA VAL A 299 -64.42 21.50 5.91
C VAL A 299 -63.21 22.43 5.91
N ASP A 300 -63.29 23.56 6.62
CA ASP A 300 -62.17 24.47 6.80
C ASP A 300 -61.30 24.01 7.97
N VAL A 301 -60.29 23.21 7.64
CA VAL A 301 -59.27 22.78 8.60
C VAL A 301 -57.91 23.35 8.20
N SER A 302 -57.88 24.65 7.92
CA SER A 302 -56.64 25.44 7.99
C SER A 302 -55.77 25.19 9.24
N PRO A 303 -56.26 24.72 10.43
CA PRO A 303 -55.41 24.46 11.58
C PRO A 303 -54.56 23.17 11.53
N ILE A 304 -54.84 22.19 10.66
CA ILE A 304 -54.01 20.96 10.60
C ILE A 304 -52.62 21.26 10.03
N MET A 305 -52.51 22.29 9.17
CA MET A 305 -51.27 22.60 8.47
C MET A 305 -50.87 24.05 8.73
N GLN A 306 -50.19 24.29 9.85
CA GLN A 306 -49.36 25.48 9.99
C GLN A 306 -48.13 25.30 9.08
N ASN A 307 -47.81 26.30 8.24
CA ASN A 307 -46.68 26.22 7.34
C ASN A 307 -45.38 25.92 8.11
N PHE A 308 -44.68 24.85 7.71
CA PHE A 308 -43.37 24.52 8.24
C PHE A 308 -42.33 25.54 7.72
N ASP A 309 -41.83 26.41 8.60
CA ASP A 309 -40.94 27.51 8.23
C ASP A 309 -39.48 27.06 8.18
N THR A 310 -38.94 26.97 6.96
CA THR A 310 -37.53 26.63 6.72
C THR A 310 -36.61 27.84 6.65
N LYS A 311 -37.12 29.08 6.74
CA LYS A 311 -36.32 30.31 6.54
C LYS A 311 -35.15 30.49 7.51
N LYS A 312 -35.18 29.81 8.65
CA LYS A 312 -34.11 29.88 9.67
C LYS A 312 -33.05 28.78 9.51
N TRP A 313 -33.21 27.84 8.57
CA TRP A 313 -32.34 26.68 8.44
C TRP A 313 -30.91 27.04 8.04
N ASP A 314 -30.74 28.05 7.19
CA ASP A 314 -29.42 28.58 6.80
C ASP A 314 -28.63 29.14 8.00
N SER A 315 -29.31 29.45 9.11
CA SER A 315 -28.71 29.93 10.36
C SER A 315 -28.49 28.85 11.42
N VAL A 316 -28.93 27.61 11.16
CA VAL A 316 -28.78 26.49 12.11
C VAL A 316 -27.31 26.08 12.16
N LYS A 317 -26.73 26.15 13.35
CA LYS A 317 -25.38 25.65 13.58
C LYS A 317 -25.43 24.13 13.63
N LEU A 318 -24.36 23.52 13.15
CA LEU A 318 -24.22 22.07 13.08
C LEU A 318 -24.42 21.35 14.44
N LYS A 319 -24.00 21.98 15.54
CA LYS A 319 -24.20 21.50 16.93
C LYS A 319 -25.66 21.56 17.41
N ASP A 320 -26.51 22.25 16.66
CA ASP A 320 -27.92 22.53 16.98
C ASP A 320 -28.85 21.81 15.99
N VAL A 321 -28.34 20.90 15.14
CA VAL A 321 -29.13 20.11 14.18
C VAL A 321 -30.21 19.30 14.87
N ASP A 322 -29.91 18.72 16.04
CA ASP A 322 -30.90 17.96 16.83
C ASP A 322 -32.05 18.84 17.33
N LYS A 323 -31.86 20.16 17.38
CA LYS A 323 -32.87 21.15 17.80
C LYS A 323 -33.71 21.68 16.64
N ILE A 324 -33.49 21.20 15.41
CA ILE A 324 -34.40 21.49 14.31
C ILE A 324 -35.76 20.91 14.67
N LEU A 325 -36.74 21.80 14.82
CA LEU A 325 -38.11 21.43 15.15
C LEU A 325 -38.64 20.48 14.09
N THR A 326 -39.25 19.39 14.53
CA THR A 326 -39.97 18.51 13.60
C THR A 326 -41.39 19.03 13.40
N PRO A 327 -42.04 18.73 12.26
CA PRO A 327 -43.39 19.21 11.96
C PRO A 327 -44.42 18.92 13.06
N HIS A 328 -44.25 17.84 13.83
CA HIS A 328 -45.14 17.48 14.93
C HIS A 328 -45.03 18.43 16.16
N GLU A 329 -43.91 19.12 16.36
CA GLU A 329 -43.71 19.98 17.55
C GLU A 329 -44.54 21.29 17.50
N ASN A 330 -45.00 21.72 16.32
CA ASN A 330 -45.79 22.95 16.17
C ASN A 330 -47.31 22.76 16.40
N CYS A 331 -47.81 21.53 16.52
CA CYS A 331 -49.26 21.27 16.67
C CYS A 331 -49.77 21.29 18.12
N THR A 332 -49.01 21.80 19.09
CA THR A 332 -49.46 21.86 20.49
C THR A 332 -49.68 23.31 20.92
N SER A 333 -50.95 23.70 21.17
CA SER A 333 -51.26 24.92 21.92
C SER A 333 -50.58 24.90 23.31
N PRO A 334 -50.40 26.04 24.00
CA PRO A 334 -49.43 26.18 25.09
C PRO A 334 -49.87 25.42 26.34
N PHE A 335 -49.54 24.13 26.41
CA PHE A 335 -49.44 23.42 27.67
C PHE A 335 -48.06 23.69 28.26
N THR A 336 -48.04 24.47 29.32
CA THR A 336 -46.91 24.58 30.25
C THR A 336 -46.36 23.19 30.54
N LYS A 337 -45.11 22.91 30.11
CA LYS A 337 -44.39 21.66 30.41
C LYS A 337 -44.48 21.38 31.93
N PRO A 338 -44.78 20.15 32.37
CA PRO A 338 -44.89 19.87 33.79
C PRO A 338 -43.50 20.00 34.41
N LYS A 339 -43.39 20.79 35.48
CA LYS A 339 -42.17 20.93 36.31
C LYS A 339 -41.75 19.62 37.02
N TYR A 340 -42.40 18.49 36.72
CA TYR A 340 -42.24 17.21 37.42
C TYR A 340 -40.93 16.48 37.11
N SER A 341 -40.29 16.66 35.95
CA SER A 341 -39.03 15.96 35.64
C SER A 341 -37.86 16.45 36.51
N ARG A 342 -37.72 17.77 36.70
CA ARG A 342 -36.61 18.33 37.51
C ARG A 342 -36.76 18.04 38.99
N VAL A 343 -37.99 18.00 39.50
CA VAL A 343 -38.27 17.68 40.91
C VAL A 343 -37.99 16.21 41.20
N ILE A 344 -38.39 15.29 40.31
CA ILE A 344 -38.12 13.86 40.49
C ILE A 344 -36.61 13.59 40.45
N VAL A 345 -35.87 14.17 39.48
CA VAL A 345 -34.41 14.03 39.42
C VAL A 345 -33.72 14.63 40.66
N ALA A 346 -34.18 15.78 41.14
CA ALA A 346 -33.61 16.39 42.35
C ALA A 346 -33.89 15.55 43.61
N VAL A 347 -35.09 14.96 43.71
CA VAL A 347 -35.46 14.08 44.83
C VAL A 347 -34.68 12.77 44.78
N THR A 348 -34.50 12.14 43.62
CA THR A 348 -33.72 10.89 43.52
C THR A 348 -32.25 11.12 43.82
N VAL A 349 -31.65 12.20 43.32
CA VAL A 349 -30.26 12.55 43.64
C VAL A 349 -30.11 12.86 45.13
N SER A 350 -31.05 13.61 45.72
CA SER A 350 -31.01 13.92 47.16
C SER A 350 -31.16 12.65 48.03
N LEU A 351 -32.01 11.71 47.63
CA LEU A 351 -32.20 10.44 48.34
C LEU A 351 -30.95 9.56 48.25
N CYS A 352 -30.30 9.49 47.08
CA CYS A 352 -29.03 8.77 46.90
C CYS A 352 -27.87 9.40 47.71
N LEU A 353 -27.81 10.73 47.81
CA LEU A 353 -26.81 11.41 48.64
C LEU A 353 -27.05 11.16 50.13
N LEU A 354 -28.31 11.13 50.57
CA LEU A 354 -28.68 10.82 51.96
C LEU A 354 -28.36 9.38 52.34
N THR A 355 -28.63 8.39 51.48
CA THR A 355 -28.27 6.99 51.75
C THR A 355 -26.75 6.79 51.79
N LEU A 356 -26.00 7.46 50.90
CA LEU A 356 -24.54 7.46 50.93
C LEU A 356 -24.00 8.09 52.22
N ALA A 357 -24.56 9.21 52.67
CA ALA A 357 -24.15 9.88 53.91
C ALA A 357 -24.42 9.01 55.15
N LEU A 358 -25.60 8.38 55.24
CA LEU A 358 -25.94 7.49 56.36
C LEU A 358 -25.03 6.25 56.42
N TYR A 359 -24.67 5.70 55.26
CA TYR A 359 -23.77 4.54 55.20
C TYR A 359 -22.31 4.90 55.50
N ILE A 360 -21.85 6.09 55.08
CA ILE A 360 -20.53 6.62 55.47
C ILE A 360 -20.49 6.85 56.98
N GLN A 361 -21.57 7.39 57.56
CA GLN A 361 -21.68 7.57 59.02
C GLN A 361 -21.58 6.23 59.77
N ASP A 362 -22.23 5.18 59.26
CA ASP A 362 -22.20 3.84 59.87
C ASP A 362 -20.84 3.13 59.68
N SER A 363 -20.20 3.35 58.53
CA SER A 363 -18.82 2.86 58.29
C SER A 363 -17.82 3.59 59.19
N LEU A 364 -18.01 4.89 59.41
CA LEU A 364 -17.15 5.70 60.29
C LEU A 364 -17.36 5.35 61.77
N SER A 365 -18.61 5.05 62.19
CA SER A 365 -18.90 4.61 63.56
C SER A 365 -18.32 3.22 63.83
N PHE A 366 -18.39 2.30 62.86
CA PHE A 366 -17.75 0.99 62.93
C PHE A 366 -16.22 1.11 63.07
N LEU A 367 -15.60 2.02 62.33
CA LEU A 367 -14.17 2.33 62.46
C LEU A 367 -13.83 2.93 63.81
N LEU A 368 -14.61 3.89 64.29
CA LEU A 368 -14.35 4.52 65.59
C LEU A 368 -14.44 3.48 66.73
N ASN A 369 -15.39 2.54 66.63
CA ASN A 369 -15.51 1.43 67.58
C ASN A 369 -14.32 0.47 67.50
N GLN A 370 -13.85 0.08 66.32
CA GLN A 370 -12.65 -0.76 66.18
C GLN A 370 -11.39 -0.05 66.67
N MET A 371 -11.21 1.24 66.35
CA MET A 371 -10.09 2.04 66.85
C MET A 371 -10.16 2.23 68.37
N SER A 372 -11.36 2.33 68.95
CA SER A 372 -11.53 2.36 70.42
C SER A 372 -11.20 1.01 71.06
N ALA A 373 -11.53 -0.12 70.42
CA ALA A 373 -11.21 -1.45 70.91
C ALA A 373 -9.70 -1.71 70.89
N VAL A 374 -9.02 -1.31 69.80
CA VAL A 374 -7.56 -1.38 69.67
C VAL A 374 -6.85 -0.36 70.58
N GLY A 375 -7.43 0.84 70.76
CA GLY A 375 -6.93 1.83 71.69
C GLY A 375 -7.06 1.42 73.16
N SER A 376 -8.10 0.66 73.50
CA SER A 376 -8.35 0.15 74.86
C SER A 376 -7.39 -0.98 75.25
N SER A 377 -6.91 -1.77 74.28
CA SER A 377 -5.85 -2.77 74.50
C SER A 377 -4.45 -2.16 74.55
N CYS A 378 -4.29 -0.87 74.24
CA CYS A 378 -3.02 -0.13 74.22
C CYS A 378 -2.82 0.82 75.41
N LEU A 379 -3.27 0.46 76.62
CA LEU A 379 -2.83 1.11 77.87
C LEU A 379 -1.66 0.31 78.47
N PRO A 380 -0.48 0.92 78.67
CA PRO A 380 0.75 0.19 78.91
C PRO A 380 0.89 -0.26 80.37
N ALA A 381 1.24 -1.53 80.57
CA ALA A 381 2.00 -1.94 81.74
C ALA A 381 3.37 -2.46 81.27
N SER A 382 4.37 -1.58 81.41
CA SER A 382 5.82 -1.80 81.29
C SER A 382 6.44 -2.03 79.89
N MET A 383 7.65 -1.46 79.77
CA MET A 383 8.48 -1.30 78.58
C MET A 383 8.98 -2.65 78.03
N GLU A 384 8.61 -2.96 76.79
CA GLU A 384 9.44 -3.56 75.73
C GLU A 384 8.53 -3.89 74.54
N SER A 385 8.42 -3.02 73.52
CA SER A 385 7.83 -3.45 72.24
C SER A 385 7.96 -2.42 71.10
N SER A 386 9.01 -2.50 70.28
CA SER A 386 8.91 -1.98 68.89
C SER A 386 7.98 -2.86 68.05
N ASP A 387 7.97 -4.16 68.32
CA ASP A 387 7.26 -5.15 67.52
C ASP A 387 5.74 -5.06 67.67
N TYR A 388 5.25 -4.68 68.86
CA TYR A 388 3.83 -4.46 69.09
C TYR A 388 3.31 -3.18 68.41
N ALA A 389 4.13 -2.13 68.36
CA ALA A 389 3.79 -0.92 67.62
C ALA A 389 3.69 -1.22 66.11
N VAL A 390 4.62 -2.00 65.56
CA VAL A 390 4.58 -2.43 64.15
C VAL A 390 3.35 -3.28 63.84
N ALA A 391 2.97 -4.20 64.74
CA ALA A 391 1.75 -4.99 64.60
C ALA A 391 0.49 -4.11 64.60
N CYS A 392 0.41 -3.14 65.51
CA CYS A 392 -0.71 -2.20 65.60
C CYS A 392 -0.81 -1.32 64.34
N TRP A 393 0.33 -0.82 63.84
CA TRP A 393 0.37 -0.10 62.56
C TRP A 393 -0.04 -0.99 61.38
N GLY A 394 0.35 -2.27 61.38
CA GLY A 394 -0.06 -3.24 60.36
C GLY A 394 -1.57 -3.46 60.30
N GLU A 395 -2.24 -3.56 61.46
CA GLU A 395 -3.70 -3.66 61.51
C GLU A 395 -4.38 -2.37 61.04
N VAL A 396 -3.88 -1.20 61.42
CA VAL A 396 -4.39 0.10 60.95
C VAL A 396 -4.28 0.20 59.42
N VAL A 397 -3.15 -0.21 58.84
CA VAL A 397 -2.95 -0.21 57.38
C VAL A 397 -3.93 -1.16 56.69
N ASN A 398 -4.12 -2.37 57.21
CA ASN A 398 -5.09 -3.32 56.66
C ASN A 398 -6.52 -2.81 56.74
N MET A 399 -6.90 -2.15 57.83
CA MET A 399 -8.19 -1.49 57.97
C MET A 399 -8.35 -0.36 56.95
N CYS A 400 -7.33 0.47 56.73
CA CYS A 400 -7.36 1.51 55.70
C CYS A 400 -7.50 0.93 54.28
N LEU A 401 -6.81 -0.19 53.97
CA LEU A 401 -6.92 -0.86 52.68
C LEU A 401 -8.31 -1.45 52.45
N PHE A 402 -8.92 -2.03 53.48
CA PHE A 402 -10.29 -2.55 53.41
C PHE A 402 -11.32 -1.44 53.14
N LEU A 403 -11.18 -0.29 53.81
CA LEU A 403 -12.02 0.88 53.52
C LEU A 403 -11.84 1.41 52.11
N TYR A 404 -10.60 1.44 51.64
CA TYR A 404 -10.30 1.87 50.28
C TYR A 404 -11.01 0.98 49.25
N ASP A 405 -10.97 -0.35 49.41
CA ASP A 405 -11.65 -1.29 48.51
C ASP A 405 -13.18 -1.13 48.55
N ILE A 406 -13.76 -0.92 49.73
CA ILE A 406 -15.20 -0.61 49.89
C ILE A 406 -15.55 0.70 49.18
N CYS A 407 -14.80 1.78 49.43
CA CYS A 407 -15.03 3.06 48.78
C CYS A 407 -14.92 2.96 47.26
N GLN A 408 -13.93 2.21 46.75
CA GLN A 408 -13.73 2.01 45.32
C GLN A 408 -14.90 1.27 44.67
N LYS A 409 -15.35 0.16 45.27
CA LYS A 409 -16.50 -0.62 44.78
C LYS A 409 -17.78 0.21 44.76
N HIS A 410 -18.03 0.99 45.79
CA HIS A 410 -19.24 1.81 45.85
C HIS A 410 -19.22 3.03 44.94
N THR A 411 -18.05 3.66 44.74
CA THR A 411 -17.89 4.71 43.73
C THR A 411 -18.22 4.17 42.35
N LEU A 412 -17.77 2.95 42.04
CA LEU A 412 -18.08 2.28 40.77
C LEU A 412 -19.58 1.98 40.64
N LEU A 413 -20.23 1.55 41.71
CA LEU A 413 -21.67 1.27 41.72
C LEU A 413 -22.49 2.55 41.48
N LEU A 414 -22.10 3.65 42.11
CA LEU A 414 -22.76 4.95 41.98
C LEU A 414 -22.56 5.53 40.58
N LEU A 415 -21.37 5.38 40.00
CA LEU A 415 -21.11 5.69 38.59
C LEU A 415 -21.97 4.84 37.65
N ASN A 416 -22.13 3.54 37.91
CA ASN A 416 -22.97 2.69 37.09
C ASN A 416 -24.46 3.06 37.19
N TYR A 417 -24.99 3.30 38.40
CA TYR A 417 -26.38 3.70 38.56
C TYR A 417 -26.67 5.09 37.97
N THR A 418 -25.74 6.04 38.10
CA THR A 418 -25.87 7.34 37.45
C THR A 418 -25.83 7.22 35.93
N ALA A 419 -24.94 6.37 35.38
CA ALA A 419 -24.89 6.09 33.94
C ALA A 419 -26.18 5.42 33.44
N GLU A 420 -26.70 4.42 34.17
CA GLU A 420 -27.93 3.71 33.81
C GLU A 420 -29.16 4.64 33.89
N PHE A 421 -29.18 5.54 34.88
CA PHE A 421 -30.20 6.58 35.02
C PHE A 421 -30.15 7.59 33.85
N VAL A 422 -28.96 8.07 33.49
CA VAL A 422 -28.77 8.99 32.35
C VAL A 422 -29.19 8.33 31.03
N CYS A 423 -28.82 7.06 30.83
CA CYS A 423 -29.21 6.26 29.66
C CYS A 423 -30.73 6.01 29.60
N SER A 424 -31.37 5.71 30.73
CA SER A 424 -32.81 5.40 30.79
C SER A 424 -33.71 6.60 30.51
N TYR A 425 -33.26 7.81 30.84
CA TYR A 425 -34.05 9.03 30.67
C TYR A 425 -33.71 9.87 29.43
N LYS A 426 -32.86 9.37 28.51
CA LYS A 426 -32.41 10.08 27.29
C LYS A 426 -32.08 11.56 27.57
N LEU A 427 -31.29 11.81 28.62
CA LEU A 427 -30.86 13.15 29.01
C LEU A 427 -29.57 13.62 28.32
N LEU A 428 -29.14 12.91 27.27
CA LEU A 428 -28.03 13.27 26.39
C LEU A 428 -28.54 13.47 24.97
#